data_AF-A0A1L8DNH1-F1
#
_entry.id   AF-A0A1L8DNH1-F1
#
_cell.length_a   1.000
_cell.length_b   1.000
_cell.length_c   1.000
_cell.angle_alpha   90.00
_cell.angle_beta   90.00
_cell.angle_gamma   90.00
#
_symmetry.space_group_name_H-M   'P 1'
#
loop_
_entity.id
_entity.type
_entity.pdbx_description
1 polymer ?
#
loop_
_entity_poly.entity_id
_entity_poly.type
_entity_poly.pdbx_seq_one_letter_code
_entity_poly.pdbx_strand_id
1 'polypeptide(L)'
;LILFISFAVVIQGIGDPAPDYVFKQCRVEETTLDHGQVWTHPVYCVQIFCYDGFIIRLLGCSTDLKPGPNCHISPVQINYDYPHCCPKVVCN
;
A
#
# COMPACT_ATOMS: atom_id res chain seq x y z
N LEU A 1 31.52 8.97 -40.53
CA LEU A 1 30.42 9.37 -39.62
C LEU A 1 29.45 8.19 -39.55
N ILE A 2 29.49 7.39 -38.48
CA ILE A 2 28.65 6.19 -38.32
C ILE A 2 27.54 6.55 -37.33
N LEU A 3 26.29 6.54 -37.79
CA LEU A 3 25.11 6.73 -36.95
C LEU A 3 24.73 5.39 -36.30
N PHE A 4 24.87 5.31 -34.98
CA PHE A 4 24.32 4.21 -34.19
C PHE A 4 22.86 4.54 -33.87
N ILE A 5 21.92 3.86 -34.52
CA ILE A 5 20.50 3.96 -34.20
C ILE A 5 20.19 2.81 -33.24
N SER A 6 20.10 3.12 -31.95
CA SER A 6 19.69 2.18 -30.92
C SER A 6 18.17 2.05 -30.92
N PHE A 7 17.64 0.97 -31.48
CA PHE A 7 16.23 0.62 -31.33
C PHE A 7 16.05 -0.15 -30.01
N ALA A 8 15.41 0.48 -29.02
CA ALA A 8 14.95 -0.24 -27.84
C ALA A 8 13.73 -1.09 -28.24
N VAL A 9 13.88 -2.41 -28.22
CA VAL A 9 12.77 -3.35 -28.44
C VAL A 9 12.02 -3.50 -27.11
N VAL A 10 10.81 -2.93 -27.03
CA VAL A 10 9.90 -3.13 -25.89
C VAL A 10 9.19 -4.46 -26.12
N ILE A 11 9.53 -5.49 -25.35
CA ILE A 11 8.84 -6.78 -25.36
C ILE A 11 7.60 -6.60 -24.47
N GLN A 12 6.41 -6.46 -25.05
CA GLN A 12 5.16 -6.44 -24.27
C GLN A 12 4.95 -7.81 -23.63
N GLY A 13 4.93 -7.85 -22.30
CA GLY A 13 4.59 -9.03 -21.52
C GLY A 13 3.10 -9.37 -21.63
N ILE A 14 2.77 -10.64 -21.44
CA ILE A 14 1.37 -11.09 -21.33
C ILE A 14 0.80 -10.48 -20.03
N GLY A 15 0.00 -9.43 -20.15
CA GLY A 15 -0.59 -8.69 -19.02
C GLY A 15 -0.24 -7.20 -18.97
N ASP A 16 0.66 -6.72 -19.84
CA ASP A 16 0.92 -5.29 -19.96
C ASP A 16 -0.28 -4.60 -20.63
N PRO A 17 -0.78 -3.49 -20.07
CA PRO A 17 -1.85 -2.74 -20.71
C PRO A 17 -1.36 -2.13 -22.04
N ALA A 18 -2.31 -1.78 -22.90
CA ALA A 18 -2.02 -1.11 -24.16
C ALA A 18 -1.20 0.19 -23.90
N PRO A 19 -0.32 0.61 -24.82
CA PRO A 19 0.55 1.77 -24.61
C PRO A 19 -0.19 3.09 -24.42
N ASP A 20 -1.46 3.17 -24.83
CA ASP A 20 -2.38 4.30 -24.67
C ASP A 20 -3.32 4.15 -23.46
N TYR A 21 -3.14 3.11 -22.66
CA TYR A 21 -3.99 2.85 -21.51
C TYR A 21 -3.77 3.90 -20.41
N VAL A 22 -4.87 4.48 -19.93
CA VAL A 22 -4.88 5.45 -18.84
C VAL A 22 -5.36 4.77 -17.57
N PHE A 23 -4.45 4.55 -16.63
CA PHE A 23 -4.80 4.02 -15.32
C PHE A 23 -5.70 4.98 -14.54
N LYS A 24 -6.71 4.42 -13.88
CA LYS A 24 -7.60 5.19 -13.02
C LYS A 24 -7.01 5.40 -11.62
N GLN A 25 -7.31 6.55 -11.04
CA GLN A 25 -6.98 6.88 -9.66
C GLN A 25 -8.04 6.34 -8.69
N CYS A 26 -7.64 6.00 -7.48
CA CYS A 26 -8.55 5.60 -6.41
C CYS A 26 -8.91 6.83 -5.56
N ARG A 27 -10.16 6.90 -5.10
CA ARG A 27 -10.57 7.90 -4.12
C ARG A 27 -10.75 7.25 -2.74
N VAL A 28 -10.05 7.79 -1.75
CA VAL A 28 -10.16 7.41 -0.34
C VAL A 28 -10.53 8.66 0.44
N GLU A 29 -11.79 8.78 0.85
CA GLU A 29 -12.32 9.99 1.49
C GLU A 29 -12.04 11.24 0.62
N GLU A 30 -11.25 12.19 1.13
CA GLU A 30 -10.81 13.40 0.43
C GLU A 30 -9.42 13.27 -0.23
N THR A 31 -8.80 12.10 -0.16
CA THR A 31 -7.50 11.81 -0.77
C THR A 31 -7.67 11.05 -2.08
N THR A 32 -6.91 11.45 -3.10
CA THR A 32 -6.80 10.73 -4.38
C THR A 32 -5.47 10.00 -4.41
N LEU A 33 -5.48 8.72 -4.79
CA LEU A 33 -4.31 7.88 -4.92
C LEU A 33 -4.08 7.50 -6.39
N ASP A 34 -2.84 7.65 -6.84
CA ASP A 34 -2.42 7.21 -8.16
C ASP A 34 -2.37 5.67 -8.25
N HIS A 35 -2.48 5.15 -9.48
CA HIS A 35 -2.25 3.73 -9.71
C HIS A 35 -0.85 3.32 -9.23
N GLY A 36 -0.76 2.19 -8.54
CA GLY A 36 0.49 1.69 -7.96
C GLY A 36 0.88 2.39 -6.66
N GLN A 37 0.13 3.41 -6.22
CA GLN A 37 0.43 4.10 -4.98
C GLN A 37 0.08 3.23 -3.77
N VAL A 38 1.06 3.13 -2.87
CA VAL A 38 0.87 2.65 -1.50
C VAL A 38 0.74 3.87 -0.60
N TRP A 39 -0.31 3.91 0.21
CA TRP A 39 -0.61 5.04 1.08
C TRP A 39 -1.08 4.58 2.46
N THR A 40 -0.61 5.26 3.50
CA THR A 40 -1.02 5.02 4.88
C THR A 40 -2.06 6.06 5.28
N HIS A 41 -3.14 5.62 5.90
CA HIS A 41 -4.17 6.53 6.35
C HIS A 41 -3.71 7.32 7.59
N PRO A 42 -3.89 8.66 7.64
CA PRO A 42 -3.36 9.49 8.73
C PRO A 42 -4.05 9.25 10.08
N VAL A 43 -5.32 8.86 10.05
CA VAL A 43 -6.12 8.57 11.26
C VAL A 43 -6.21 7.08 11.59
N TYR A 44 -6.50 6.23 10.61
CA TYR A 44 -6.63 4.79 10.80
C TYR A 44 -5.28 4.10 10.58
N CYS A 45 -4.93 3.15 11.46
CA CYS A 45 -3.70 2.37 11.31
C CYS A 45 -3.83 1.30 10.21
N VAL A 46 -3.88 1.75 8.96
CA VAL A 46 -4.07 0.92 7.77
C VAL A 46 -3.19 1.39 6.63
N GLN A 47 -2.87 0.45 5.73
CA GLN A 47 -2.20 0.72 4.46
C GLN A 47 -3.10 0.30 3.30
N ILE A 48 -3.19 1.17 2.31
CA ILE A 48 -4.02 1.04 1.12
C ILE A 48 -3.12 0.96 -0.11
N PHE A 49 -3.46 0.06 -1.04
CA PHE A 49 -2.87 0.00 -2.37
C PHE A 49 -3.93 0.29 -3.43
N CYS A 50 -3.66 1.29 -4.26
CA CYS A 50 -4.51 1.62 -5.39
C CYS A 50 -4.05 0.90 -6.66
N TYR A 51 -4.98 0.22 -7.33
CA TYR A 51 -4.74 -0.40 -8.62
C TYR A 51 -5.90 -0.13 -9.57
N ASP A 52 -5.66 0.75 -10.53
CA ASP A 52 -6.61 1.08 -11.61
C ASP A 52 -8.01 1.44 -11.11
N GLY A 53 -8.09 2.41 -10.20
CA GLY A 53 -9.35 2.89 -9.62
C GLY A 53 -9.96 1.97 -8.57
N PHE A 54 -9.36 0.81 -8.30
CA PHE A 54 -9.78 -0.11 -7.24
C PHE A 54 -8.78 -0.15 -6.09
N ILE A 55 -9.31 -0.14 -4.87
CA ILE A 55 -8.52 -0.48 -3.67
C ILE A 55 -8.47 -2.00 -3.59
N ILE A 56 -7.40 -2.60 -4.11
CA ILE A 56 -7.27 -4.06 -4.16
C ILE A 56 -6.56 -4.64 -2.94
N ARG A 57 -5.94 -3.79 -2.12
CA ARG A 57 -5.33 -4.19 -0.85
C ARG A 57 -5.60 -3.15 0.22
N LEU A 58 -6.17 -3.62 1.33
CA LEU A 58 -6.33 -2.87 2.57
C LEU A 58 -5.73 -3.73 3.69
N LEU A 59 -4.61 -3.29 4.26
CA LEU A 59 -3.95 -3.96 5.37
C LEU A 59 -4.25 -3.21 6.66
N GLY A 60 -4.68 -3.95 7.68
CA GLY A 60 -4.86 -3.44 9.04
C GLY A 60 -4.01 -4.22 10.05
N CYS A 61 -4.13 -3.83 11.30
CA CYS A 61 -3.51 -4.56 12.41
C CYS A 61 -4.24 -5.88 12.70
N SER A 62 -3.54 -6.84 13.30
CA SER A 62 -4.15 -8.09 13.77
C SER A 62 -5.19 -7.81 14.85
N THR A 63 -6.37 -8.42 14.74
CA THR A 63 -7.44 -8.36 15.75
C THR A 63 -7.31 -9.47 16.80
N ASP A 64 -6.52 -10.51 16.53
CA ASP A 64 -6.46 -11.74 17.35
C ASP A 64 -5.27 -11.75 18.31
N LEU A 65 -4.91 -10.60 18.86
CA LEU A 65 -3.87 -10.51 19.88
C LEU A 65 -4.36 -11.14 21.18
N LYS A 66 -3.77 -12.27 21.57
CA LYS A 66 -4.06 -12.96 22.83
C LYS A 66 -2.89 -12.76 23.79
N PRO A 67 -2.98 -11.82 24.77
CA PRO A 67 -1.91 -11.62 25.73
C PRO A 67 -1.83 -12.83 26.67
N GLY A 68 -0.61 -13.30 26.93
CA GLY A 68 -0.35 -14.30 27.95
C GLY A 68 -0.39 -13.71 29.38
N PRO A 69 -0.15 -14.55 30.41
CA PRO A 69 -0.03 -14.08 31.79
C PRO A 69 1.04 -12.98 31.90
N ASN A 70 0.76 -11.91 32.66
CA ASN A 70 1.63 -10.75 32.84
C ASN A 70 1.96 -9.96 31.56
N CYS A 71 1.18 -10.15 30.49
CA CYS A 71 1.25 -9.35 29.28
C CYS A 71 0.00 -8.49 29.10
N HIS A 72 0.14 -7.35 28.42
CA HIS A 72 -0.96 -6.50 28.00
C HIS A 72 -0.80 -6.14 26.52
N ILE A 73 -1.87 -5.64 25.91
CA ILE A 73 -1.84 -5.13 24.55
C ILE A 73 -1.56 -3.62 24.62
N SER A 74 -0.54 -3.15 23.91
CA SER A 74 -0.28 -1.71 23.79
C SER A 74 -1.40 -1.03 23.01
N PRO A 75 -1.71 0.24 23.29
CA PRO A 75 -2.66 0.98 22.46
C PRO A 75 -2.17 1.13 21.01
N VAL A 76 -3.10 1.44 20.11
CA VAL A 76 -2.77 1.91 18.75
C VAL A 76 -2.00 3.23 18.86
N GLN A 77 -0.89 3.33 18.15
CA GLN A 77 -0.03 4.52 18.18
C GLN A 77 -0.29 5.39 16.93
N ILE A 78 -1.35 6.21 16.97
CA ILE A 78 -1.84 7.00 15.82
C ILE A 78 -0.81 7.99 15.24
N ASN A 79 0.27 8.28 15.95
CA ASN A 79 1.34 9.17 15.49
C ASN A 79 2.36 8.49 14.58
N TYR A 80 2.18 7.20 14.29
CA TYR A 80 3.07 6.43 13.43
C TYR A 80 2.30 5.88 12.23
N ASP A 81 3.02 5.65 11.13
CA ASP A 81 2.43 5.00 9.97
C ASP A 81 2.27 3.49 10.19
N TYR A 82 1.34 2.88 9.46
CA TYR A 82 1.27 1.42 9.35
C TYR A 82 2.61 0.87 8.81
N PRO A 83 3.16 -0.22 9.36
CA PRO A 83 2.61 -1.08 10.44
C PRO A 83 3.04 -0.67 11.86
N HIS A 84 3.75 0.44 12.02
CA HIS A 84 4.32 0.87 13.30
C HIS A 84 3.29 1.37 14.31
N CYS A 85 2.13 1.87 13.83
CA CYS A 85 1.01 2.22 14.69
C CYS A 85 0.29 1.01 15.31
N CYS A 86 0.59 -0.22 14.88
CA CYS A 86 -0.17 -1.38 15.32
C CYS A 86 0.06 -1.75 16.80
N PRO A 87 -1.00 -2.19 17.52
CA PRO A 87 -0.89 -2.76 18.84
C PRO A 87 0.08 -3.95 18.90
N LYS A 88 0.79 -4.08 20.02
CA LYS A 88 1.72 -5.18 20.29
C LYS A 88 1.42 -5.80 21.64
N VAL A 89 1.73 -7.08 21.79
CA VAL A 89 1.74 -7.73 23.11
C VAL A 89 3.03 -7.31 23.81
N VAL A 90 2.88 -6.68 24.98
CA VAL A 90 3.98 -6.24 25.84
C VAL A 90 3.90 -7.03 27.13
N CYS A 91 4.98 -7.75 27.45
CA CYS A 91 5.10 -8.53 28.68
C CYS A 91 6.13 -7.87 29.60
N ASN A 92 5.85 -7.92 30.90
CA ASN A 92 6.78 -7.45 31.94
C ASN A 92 7.80 -8.53 32.30
#